data_AF-A0A938LYG4-F1
#
_entry.id   AF-A0A938LYG4-F1
#
_cell.length_a   1.000
_cell.length_b   1.000
_cell.length_c   1.000
_cell.angle_alpha   90.00
_cell.angle_beta   90.00
_cell.angle_gamma   90.00
#
_symmetry.space_group_name_H-M   'P 1'
#
loop_
_entity.id
_entity.type
_entity.pdbx_description
1 polymer ?
#
loop_
_entity_poly.entity_id
_entity_poly.type
_entity_poly.pdbx_seq_one_letter_code
_entity_poly.pdbx_strand_id
1 'polypeptide(L)'
;DRPQPAAMWMKNTFIPLDMIFIAPDGTVHRIETYTEPFSTRSIYSGGDIVGVLELNAGQADKIGLKPGDKIIYPGMTGGRNP
;
A
#
# COMPACT_ATOMS: atom_id res chain seq x y z
N ASP A 1 -5.07 -12.31 9.59
CA ASP A 1 -6.18 -11.42 9.19
C ASP A 1 -6.81 -11.85 7.88
N ARG A 2 -8.11 -11.58 7.70
CA ARG A 2 -8.83 -11.88 6.46
C ARG A 2 -8.73 -10.68 5.51
N PRO A 3 -8.62 -10.90 4.20
CA PRO A 3 -8.74 -9.82 3.22
C PRO A 3 -10.03 -9.03 3.42
N GLN A 4 -9.92 -7.71 3.45
CA GLN A 4 -11.06 -6.81 3.58
C GLN A 4 -10.73 -5.42 3.03
N PRO A 5 -11.74 -4.59 2.71
CA PRO A 5 -11.49 -3.20 2.32
C PRO A 5 -10.91 -2.42 3.50
N ALA A 6 -10.04 -1.46 3.21
CA ALA A 6 -9.45 -0.58 4.20
C ALA A 6 -9.49 0.88 3.75
N ALA A 7 -9.37 1.79 4.72
CA ALA A 7 -9.16 3.21 4.47
C ALA A 7 -8.03 3.71 5.37
N MET A 8 -7.15 4.51 4.79
CA MET A 8 -6.06 5.21 5.49
C MET A 8 -6.33 6.71 5.50
N TRP A 9 -5.59 7.44 6.32
CA TRP A 9 -5.53 8.90 6.32
C TRP A 9 -4.11 9.36 6.68
N MET A 10 -3.89 10.66 6.71
CA MET A 10 -2.60 11.27 7.07
C MET A 10 -2.67 12.06 8.38
N LYS A 11 -3.68 11.81 9.23
CA LYS A 11 -3.84 12.51 10.50
C LYS A 11 -2.58 12.35 11.36
N ASN A 12 -1.96 13.48 11.71
CA ASN A 12 -0.70 13.55 12.47
C ASN A 12 0.52 12.91 11.76
N THR A 13 0.47 12.74 10.44
CA THR A 13 1.61 12.29 9.63
C THR A 13 2.26 13.51 8.98
N PHE A 14 3.52 13.77 9.32
CA PHE A 14 4.25 15.01 8.98
C PHE A 14 4.92 14.99 7.61
N ILE A 15 5.21 13.80 7.08
CA ILE A 15 5.87 13.62 5.79
C ILE A 15 4.87 13.06 4.77
N PRO A 16 4.95 13.48 3.49
CA PRO A 16 4.14 12.88 2.44
C PRO A 16 4.59 11.43 2.20
N LEU A 17 3.63 10.56 1.89
CA LEU A 17 3.87 9.13 1.68
C LEU A 17 3.39 8.66 0.31
N ASP A 18 3.96 7.55 -0.16
CA ASP A 18 3.31 6.67 -1.12
C ASP A 18 2.68 5.51 -0.31
N MET A 19 1.38 5.25 -0.50
CA MET A 19 0.65 4.14 0.13
C MET A 19 0.38 3.04 -0.88
N ILE A 20 0.99 1.87 -0.66
CA ILE A 20 0.94 0.72 -1.56
C ILE A 20 -0.04 -0.29 -0.95
N PHE A 21 -1.20 -0.43 -1.56
CA PHE A 21 -2.26 -1.36 -1.14
C PHE A 21 -2.00 -2.74 -1.74
N ILE A 22 -1.97 -3.79 -0.91
CA ILE A 22 -1.49 -5.12 -1.30
C ILE A 22 -2.61 -6.15 -1.21
N ALA A 23 -2.88 -6.82 -2.33
CA ALA A 23 -3.85 -7.90 -2.47
C ALA A 23 -3.37 -9.20 -1.77
N PRO A 24 -4.26 -10.18 -1.51
CA PRO A 24 -3.93 -11.39 -0.76
C PRO A 24 -2.80 -12.24 -1.34
N ASP A 25 -2.61 -12.18 -2.66
CA ASP A 25 -1.57 -12.92 -3.39
C ASP A 25 -0.25 -12.11 -3.52
N GLY A 26 -0.14 -11.00 -2.77
CA GLY A 26 1.01 -10.09 -2.79
C GLY A 26 1.05 -9.11 -3.95
N THR A 27 0.03 -9.08 -4.80
CA THR A 27 -0.04 -8.11 -5.89
C THR A 27 -0.26 -6.70 -5.35
N VAL A 28 0.47 -5.72 -5.88
CA VAL A 28 0.15 -4.30 -5.70
C VAL A 28 -1.18 -4.03 -6.38
N HIS A 29 -2.22 -3.81 -5.58
CA HIS A 29 -3.57 -3.51 -6.08
C HIS A 29 -3.69 -2.06 -6.54
N ARG A 30 -3.17 -1.14 -5.73
CA ARG A 30 -3.29 0.31 -5.94
C ARG A 30 -2.14 1.03 -5.24
N ILE A 31 -1.74 2.16 -5.80
CA ILE A 31 -0.77 3.07 -5.17
C ILE A 31 -1.43 4.45 -5.07
N GLU A 32 -1.45 5.04 -3.88
CA GLU A 32 -1.72 6.47 -3.69
C GLU A 32 -0.37 7.16 -3.47
N THR A 33 0.07 7.98 -4.41
CA THR A 33 1.37 8.67 -4.34
C THR A 33 1.25 10.08 -3.79
N TYR A 34 2.32 10.59 -3.17
CA TYR A 34 2.39 11.99 -2.70
C TYR A 34 1.20 12.42 -1.83
N THR A 35 0.88 11.61 -0.82
CA THR A 35 -0.21 11.92 0.11
C THR A 35 0.05 13.24 0.85
N GLU A 36 -1.03 13.96 1.17
CA GLU A 36 -0.97 15.26 1.83
C GLU A 36 -0.80 15.11 3.36
N PRO A 37 0.27 15.66 3.97
CA PRO A 37 0.45 15.65 5.43
C PRO A 37 -0.75 16.20 6.19
N PHE A 38 -1.05 15.63 7.36
CA PHE A 38 -2.17 15.99 8.24
C PHE A 38 -3.60 15.81 7.69
N SER A 39 -3.75 15.45 6.41
CA SER A 39 -5.06 15.29 5.79
C SER A 39 -5.89 14.19 6.45
N THR A 40 -7.16 14.48 6.73
CA THR A 40 -8.14 13.51 7.24
C THR A 40 -9.01 12.89 6.14
N ARG A 41 -8.75 13.23 4.87
CA ARG A 41 -9.40 12.59 3.72
C ARG A 41 -9.16 11.09 3.77
N SER A 42 -10.22 10.31 3.64
CA SER A 42 -10.11 8.85 3.53
C SER A 42 -9.48 8.46 2.20
N ILE A 43 -8.42 7.67 2.27
CA ILE A 43 -7.75 7.03 1.13
C ILE A 43 -8.17 5.57 1.14
N TYR A 44 -9.15 5.23 0.30
CA TYR A 44 -9.70 3.88 0.24
C TYR A 44 -8.79 2.93 -0.55
N SER A 45 -8.71 1.68 -0.11
CA SER A 45 -7.96 0.62 -0.80
C SER A 45 -8.49 0.34 -2.21
N GLY A 46 -9.78 0.59 -2.45
CA GLY A 46 -10.44 0.30 -3.73
C GLY A 46 -10.63 -1.20 -3.99
N GLY A 47 -10.59 -2.03 -2.95
CA GLY A 47 -10.72 -3.48 -3.02
C GLY A 47 -10.25 -4.18 -1.73
N ASP A 48 -10.42 -5.50 -1.68
CA ASP A 48 -9.94 -6.31 -0.55
C ASP A 48 -8.42 -6.39 -0.55
N ILE A 49 -7.81 -6.06 0.59
CA ILE A 49 -6.37 -6.08 0.77
C ILE A 49 -6.00 -6.88 2.02
N VAL A 50 -4.74 -7.31 2.09
CA VAL A 50 -4.14 -7.92 3.28
C VAL A 50 -3.16 -6.99 3.99
N GLY A 51 -2.79 -5.86 3.37
CA GLY A 51 -1.91 -4.88 3.99
C GLY A 51 -1.69 -3.64 3.16
N VAL A 52 -1.02 -2.67 3.79
CA VAL A 52 -0.53 -1.42 3.18
C VAL A 52 0.95 -1.29 3.52
N LEU A 53 1.78 -1.00 2.52
CA LEU A 53 3.18 -0.59 2.71
C LEU A 53 3.26 0.93 2.52
N GLU A 54 3.83 1.63 3.48
CA GLU A 54 4.04 3.08 3.45
C GLU A 54 5.50 3.39 3.12
N LEU A 55 5.73 4.20 2.09
CA LEU A 55 7.05 4.68 1.71
C LEU A 55 7.07 6.21 1.78
N ASN A 56 8.26 6.81 1.89
CA ASN A 56 8.41 8.25 1.63
C ASN A 56 7.90 8.58 0.22
N ALA A 57 7.20 9.71 0.05
CA ALA A 57 6.64 10.07 -1.25
C ALA A 57 7.69 10.11 -2.36
N GLY A 58 7.30 9.61 -3.54
CA GLY A 58 8.15 9.52 -4.74
C GLY A 58 9.08 8.31 -4.78
N GLN A 59 9.09 7.44 -3.75
CA GLN A 59 9.87 6.20 -3.81
C GLN A 59 9.27 5.19 -4.78
N ALA A 60 7.94 5.11 -4.89
CA ALA A 60 7.29 4.21 -5.84
C ALA A 60 7.71 4.53 -7.29
N ASP A 61 7.67 5.81 -7.66
CA ASP A 61 8.10 6.29 -8.97
C ASP A 61 9.60 6.04 -9.20
N LYS A 62 10.44 6.30 -8.18
CA LYS A 62 11.89 6.12 -8.27
C LYS A 62 12.30 4.70 -8.62
N ILE A 63 11.55 3.70 -8.15
CA ILE A 63 11.83 2.28 -8.44
C ILE A 63 10.95 1.71 -9.56
N GLY A 64 10.06 2.51 -10.15
CA GLY A 64 9.13 2.08 -11.20
C GLY A 64 8.05 1.10 -10.71
N LEU A 65 7.68 1.17 -9.43
CA LEU A 65 6.64 0.33 -8.84
C LEU A 65 5.27 0.71 -9.41
N LYS A 66 4.50 -0.29 -9.82
CA LYS A 66 3.16 -0.10 -10.43
C LYS A 66 2.17 -1.15 -9.93
N PRO A 67 0.86 -0.88 -10.03
CA PRO A 67 -0.15 -1.92 -9.87
C PRO A 67 0.14 -3.14 -10.74
N GLY A 68 -0.03 -4.34 -10.17
CA GLY A 68 0.33 -5.61 -10.78
C GLY A 68 1.70 -6.16 -10.37
N ASP A 69 2.61 -5.33 -9.83
CA ASP A 69 3.89 -5.81 -9.30
C ASP A 69 3.68 -6.66 -8.02
N LYS A 70 4.72 -7.39 -7.60
CA LYS A 70 4.65 -8.30 -6.43
C LYS A 70 5.44 -7.78 -5.24
N ILE A 71 4.81 -7.81 -4.06
CA ILE A 71 5.47 -7.63 -2.77
C ILE A 71 5.74 -9.02 -2.18
N ILE A 72 6.99 -9.26 -1.77
CA ILE A 72 7.42 -10.50 -1.15
C ILE A 72 7.79 -10.21 0.31
N TYR A 73 7.09 -10.85 1.24
CA TYR A 73 7.35 -10.75 2.67
C TYR A 73 7.09 -12.10 3.35
N PRO A 74 7.96 -12.57 4.27
CA PRO A 74 7.83 -13.89 4.90
C PRO A 74 6.49 -14.17 5.59
N GLY A 75 5.80 -13.13 6.09
CA GLY A 75 4.48 -13.29 6.73
C GLY A 75 3.30 -13.27 5.76
N MET A 76 3.53 -13.16 4.45
CA MET A 76 2.47 -13.23 3.44
C MET A 76 2.23 -14.69 3.05
N THR A 77 1.05 -15.21 3.39
CA THR A 77 0.60 -16.57 3.04
C THR A 77 0.36 -16.70 1.55
N GLY A 78 1.44 -16.79 0.79
CA GLY A 78 1.46 -16.85 -0.68
C GLY A 78 2.88 -16.82 -1.24
N GLY A 79 3.85 -16.31 -0.47
CA GLY A 79 5.27 -16.27 -0.82
C GLY A 79 6.08 -17.51 -0.43
N ARG A 80 5.50 -18.72 -0.46
CA ARG A 80 6.33 -19.93 -0.43
C ARG A 80 7.02 -20.06 -1.78
N ASN A 81 8.27 -19.59 -1.86
CA ASN A 81 9.17 -20.05 -2.90
C ASN A 81 9.36 -21.58 -2.71
N PRO A 82 9.24 -22.41 -3.76
CA PRO A 82 9.72 -23.80 -3.68
C PRO A 82 11.23 -23.86 -3.42
#